data_AF-A0A7C9E9Y8-F1
#
_entry.id   AF-A0A7C9E9Y8-F1
#
_cell.length_a   1.000
_cell.length_b   1.000
_cell.length_c   1.000
_cell.angle_alpha   90.00
_cell.angle_beta   90.00
_cell.angle_gamma   90.00
#
_symmetry.space_group_name_H-M   'P 1'
#
loop_
_entity.id
_entity.type
_entity.pdbx_description
1 polymer ?
#
loop_
_entity_poly.entity_id
_entity_poly.type
_entity_poly.pdbx_seq_one_letter_code
_entity_poly.pdbx_strand_id
1 'polypeptide(L)'
;KNHVLSLREFKMKTGMVALVLCLNISVDPPDVIKISPCARLECWIDPFSMAPPKALEAIGKALSLQYERWQPKARYKYQLDPTVEEVKKLCNTCRKFAKTERVLFHYNGHGVPKPTANGEIWLFNRSYTQYIPLPISELDSWLKSPSIYVFDCSAAGNIVNDFIELIDASASSGAAKDCILLAACEAHETLPQSVEFPADIFTSCLTTPIQMALRWFCKRSLLRESLDYSLIDKIPGRPNDRKTLLGELNWIFTAVTDTIAWNVLPRDLFQRLFRQDLLVASLFRNFLLAERIMRSANCSPISYPMLPPTHQHHMWDAWDMAAEICLSQLPSLVDDSSAEFQP
;
A
#
# COMPACT_ATOMS: atom_id res chain seq x y z
N LYS A 1 31.18 6.25 33.18
CA LYS A 1 31.68 6.72 31.85
C LYS A 1 31.50 5.71 30.71
N ASN A 2 30.69 4.64 30.84
CA ASN A 2 30.45 3.64 29.78
C ASN A 2 28.96 3.38 29.47
N HIS A 3 28.08 4.41 29.57
CA HIS A 3 26.66 4.25 29.18
C HIS A 3 26.12 5.35 28.25
N VAL A 4 26.99 6.14 27.61
CA VAL A 4 26.57 7.26 26.73
C VAL A 4 27.21 7.18 25.34
N LEU A 5 27.60 5.97 24.90
CA LEU A 5 28.12 5.75 23.55
C LEU A 5 27.40 4.55 22.94
N SER A 6 26.25 4.78 22.27
CA SER A 6 25.71 4.00 21.14
C SER A 6 24.19 4.16 20.97
N LEU A 7 23.70 5.39 20.79
CA LEU A 7 22.40 5.63 20.14
C LEU A 7 22.55 6.73 19.09
N ARG A 8 23.52 6.56 18.18
CA ARG A 8 23.25 6.98 16.81
C ARG A 8 22.25 5.96 16.30
N GLU A 9 20.95 6.22 16.47
CA GLU A 9 19.91 5.45 15.80
C GLU A 9 20.30 5.39 14.32
N PHE A 10 20.63 4.20 13.83
CA PHE A 10 20.95 4.01 12.42
C PHE A 10 19.69 4.38 11.64
N LYS A 11 19.70 5.57 11.05
CA LYS A 11 18.60 6.03 10.20
C LYS A 11 18.56 5.14 8.96
N MET A 12 17.61 4.21 8.93
CA MET A 12 17.37 3.35 7.78
C MET A 12 16.77 4.18 6.66
N LYS A 13 17.12 3.82 5.43
CA LYS A 13 16.58 4.41 4.23
C LYS A 13 16.21 3.31 3.24
N THR A 14 15.04 3.45 2.63
CA THR A 14 14.65 2.66 1.47
C THR A 14 15.20 3.34 0.22
N GLY A 15 16.14 2.66 -0.46
CA GLY A 15 16.89 3.21 -1.59
C GLY A 15 16.38 2.76 -2.96
N MET A 16 15.75 1.59 -3.01
CA MET A 16 15.24 0.97 -4.23
C MET A 16 13.80 0.51 -4.02
N VAL A 17 12.98 0.70 -5.05
CA VAL A 17 11.60 0.25 -5.09
C VAL A 17 11.40 -0.59 -6.36
N ALA A 18 10.99 -1.84 -6.18
CA ALA A 18 10.62 -2.79 -7.21
C ALA A 18 9.10 -2.94 -7.21
N LEU A 19 8.44 -2.59 -8.32
CA LEU A 19 7.00 -2.77 -8.50
C LEU A 19 6.75 -3.88 -9.53
N VAL A 20 6.01 -4.90 -9.13
CA VAL A 20 5.65 -6.04 -9.98
C VAL A 20 4.14 -6.04 -10.10
N LEU A 21 3.64 -5.79 -11.31
CA LEU A 21 2.21 -5.75 -11.60
C LEU A 21 1.85 -6.95 -12.47
N CYS A 22 0.97 -7.82 -11.97
CA CYS A 22 0.46 -8.98 -12.68
C CYS A 22 -1.05 -8.82 -12.85
N LEU A 23 -1.48 -8.12 -13.90
CA LEU A 23 -2.85 -7.66 -14.09
C LEU A 23 -3.56 -8.34 -15.27
N ASN A 24 -2.83 -8.76 -16.32
CA ASN A 24 -3.37 -9.42 -17.52
C ASN A 24 -4.73 -8.85 -17.97
N ILE A 25 -4.75 -7.54 -18.25
CA ILE A 25 -5.98 -6.77 -18.42
C ILE A 25 -6.91 -7.42 -19.45
N SER A 26 -8.18 -7.60 -19.07
CA SER A 26 -9.26 -8.28 -19.83
C SER A 26 -9.29 -9.81 -19.73
N VAL A 27 -8.37 -10.43 -19.01
CA VAL A 27 -8.36 -11.88 -18.78
C VAL A 27 -8.35 -12.13 -17.28
N ASP A 28 -9.51 -12.54 -16.75
CA ASP A 28 -9.64 -12.88 -15.33
C ASP A 28 -8.98 -14.24 -15.02
N PRO A 29 -8.29 -14.38 -13.87
CA PRO A 29 -7.74 -15.65 -13.46
C PRO A 29 -8.85 -16.66 -13.08
N PRO A 30 -8.58 -17.97 -13.18
CA PRO A 30 -9.60 -19.02 -13.09
C PRO A 30 -10.30 -19.12 -11.72
N ASP A 31 -9.69 -18.59 -10.67
CA ASP A 31 -10.16 -18.64 -9.28
C ASP A 31 -10.85 -17.34 -8.81
N VAL A 32 -11.04 -16.38 -9.72
CA VAL A 32 -11.75 -15.12 -9.47
C VAL A 32 -12.91 -14.99 -10.44
N ILE A 33 -14.13 -15.00 -9.89
CA ILE A 33 -15.34 -14.69 -10.66
C ILE A 33 -15.65 -13.22 -10.42
N LYS A 34 -15.60 -12.39 -11.46
CA LYS A 34 -16.03 -10.97 -11.41
C LYS A 34 -17.45 -10.84 -11.93
N ILE A 35 -18.37 -10.37 -11.09
CA ILE A 35 -19.75 -10.11 -11.48
C ILE A 35 -19.90 -8.63 -11.83
N SER A 36 -20.45 -8.29 -12.99
CA SER A 36 -20.66 -6.90 -13.38
C SER A 36 -21.90 -6.32 -12.67
N PRO A 37 -21.81 -5.11 -12.08
CA PRO A 37 -20.63 -4.24 -12.03
C PRO A 37 -19.70 -4.59 -10.86
N CYS A 38 -18.37 -4.45 -11.05
CA CYS A 38 -17.36 -4.75 -10.03
C CYS A 38 -16.30 -3.65 -9.92
N ALA A 39 -15.53 -3.69 -8.82
CA ALA A 39 -14.29 -2.92 -8.64
C ALA A 39 -13.31 -3.22 -9.79
N ARG A 40 -12.78 -2.17 -10.40
CA ARG A 40 -11.90 -2.27 -11.59
C ARG A 40 -10.78 -1.24 -11.64
N LEU A 41 -10.92 -0.12 -10.94
CA LEU A 41 -9.89 0.92 -10.96
C LEU A 41 -8.60 0.35 -10.37
N GLU A 42 -7.50 0.57 -11.07
CA GLU A 42 -6.15 0.22 -10.64
C GLU A 42 -5.34 1.51 -10.67
N CYS A 43 -4.77 1.91 -9.55
CA CYS A 43 -4.04 3.16 -9.37
C CYS A 43 -4.84 4.39 -9.84
N TRP A 44 -6.15 4.36 -9.61
CA TRP A 44 -7.14 5.36 -10.04
C TRP A 44 -7.34 5.48 -11.55
N ILE A 45 -6.95 4.46 -12.31
CA ILE A 45 -7.15 4.38 -13.77
C ILE A 45 -8.14 3.26 -14.05
N ASP A 46 -9.12 3.53 -14.92
CA ASP A 46 -9.97 2.47 -15.48
C ASP A 46 -9.17 1.70 -16.56
N PRO A 47 -8.80 0.43 -16.33
CA PRO A 47 -8.01 -0.34 -17.29
C PRO A 47 -8.75 -0.61 -18.61
N PHE A 48 -10.08 -0.45 -18.64
CA PHE A 48 -10.91 -0.65 -19.84
C PHE A 48 -11.15 0.65 -20.61
N SER A 49 -10.70 1.80 -20.09
CA SER A 49 -10.82 3.10 -20.78
C SER A 49 -9.83 3.26 -21.96
N MET A 50 -8.87 2.34 -22.10
CA MET A 50 -7.87 2.35 -23.17
C MET A 50 -7.41 0.93 -23.51
N ALA A 51 -6.62 0.78 -24.58
CA ALA A 51 -6.10 -0.53 -24.98
C ALA A 51 -5.23 -1.16 -23.87
N PRO A 52 -5.32 -2.49 -23.64
CA PRO A 52 -4.67 -3.16 -22.51
C PRO A 52 -3.17 -2.83 -22.31
N PRO A 53 -2.30 -2.81 -23.35
CA PRO A 53 -0.89 -2.48 -23.16
C PRO A 53 -0.69 -1.04 -22.66
N LYS A 54 -1.50 -0.10 -23.15
CA LYS A 54 -1.44 1.32 -22.75
C LYS A 54 -1.97 1.52 -21.34
N ALA A 55 -3.03 0.79 -20.98
CA ALA A 55 -3.58 0.80 -19.62
C ALA A 55 -2.55 0.30 -18.61
N LEU A 56 -1.91 -0.84 -18.90
CA LEU A 56 -0.89 -1.44 -18.04
C LEU A 56 0.32 -0.51 -17.83
N GLU A 57 0.80 0.13 -18.89
CA GLU A 57 1.88 1.13 -18.80
C GLU A 57 1.46 2.35 -17.96
N ALA A 58 0.24 2.86 -18.17
CA ALA A 58 -0.28 3.99 -17.42
C ALA A 58 -0.43 3.68 -15.92
N ILE A 59 -0.90 2.48 -15.58
CA ILE A 59 -1.02 1.99 -14.19
C ILE A 59 0.36 1.88 -13.54
N GLY A 60 1.34 1.25 -14.23
CA GLY A 60 2.71 1.13 -13.73
C GLY A 60 3.37 2.48 -13.45
N LYS A 61 3.19 3.44 -14.37
CA LYS A 61 3.67 4.81 -14.20
C LYS A 61 2.95 5.52 -13.05
N ALA A 62 1.63 5.38 -12.94
CA ALA A 62 0.85 5.99 -11.88
C ALA A 62 1.30 5.46 -10.51
N LEU A 63 1.44 4.15 -10.34
CA LEU A 63 1.90 3.55 -9.08
C LEU A 63 3.30 4.04 -8.68
N SER A 64 4.22 4.12 -9.65
CA SER A 64 5.56 4.67 -9.41
C SER A 64 5.49 6.11 -8.89
N LEU A 65 4.67 6.96 -9.51
CA LEU A 65 4.48 8.35 -9.08
C LEU A 65 3.81 8.46 -7.70
N GLN A 66 2.88 7.56 -7.38
CA GLN A 66 2.24 7.54 -6.06
C GLN A 66 3.26 7.24 -4.95
N TYR A 67 4.13 6.24 -5.15
CA TYR A 67 5.21 5.95 -4.20
C TYR A 67 6.30 7.04 -4.16
N GLU A 68 6.63 7.67 -5.29
CA GLU A 68 7.65 8.72 -5.38
C GLU A 68 7.32 9.92 -4.48
N ARG A 69 6.02 10.22 -4.28
CA ARG A 69 5.56 11.25 -3.34
C ARG A 69 6.05 11.00 -1.90
N TRP A 70 6.17 9.74 -1.50
CA TRP A 70 6.59 9.33 -0.15
C TRP A 70 8.11 9.17 -0.02
N GLN A 71 8.81 8.82 -1.09
CA GLN A 71 10.27 8.67 -1.10
C GLN A 71 10.90 9.14 -2.44
N PRO A 72 10.97 10.44 -2.70
CA PRO A 72 11.40 10.97 -4.01
C PRO A 72 12.89 10.71 -4.31
N LYS A 73 13.68 10.32 -3.30
CA LYS A 73 15.12 10.06 -3.45
C LYS A 73 15.45 8.58 -3.69
N ALA A 74 14.46 7.69 -3.68
CA ALA A 74 14.66 6.30 -4.08
C ALA A 74 14.69 6.16 -5.61
N ARG A 75 15.19 5.02 -6.08
CA ARG A 75 15.10 4.65 -7.50
C ARG A 75 13.97 3.65 -7.68
N TYR A 76 13.14 3.91 -8.68
CA TYR A 76 11.96 3.13 -8.98
C TYR A 76 12.21 2.28 -10.23
N LYS A 77 11.82 1.01 -10.16
CA LYS A 77 11.78 0.09 -11.29
C LYS A 77 10.49 -0.71 -11.22
N TYR A 78 9.81 -0.83 -12.34
CA TYR A 78 8.61 -1.64 -12.43
C TYR A 78 8.69 -2.64 -13.57
N GLN A 79 8.00 -3.76 -13.39
CA GLN A 79 7.84 -4.82 -14.38
C GLN A 79 6.34 -5.11 -14.51
N LEU A 80 5.89 -5.20 -15.76
CA LEU A 80 4.48 -5.27 -16.14
C LEU A 80 4.22 -6.64 -16.76
N ASP A 81 3.31 -7.41 -16.16
CA ASP A 81 3.04 -8.82 -16.45
C ASP A 81 4.34 -9.64 -16.71
N PRO A 82 5.27 -9.70 -15.72
CA PRO A 82 6.59 -10.26 -15.98
C PRO A 82 6.68 -11.78 -15.88
N THR A 83 7.79 -12.28 -16.41
CA THR A 83 8.31 -13.63 -16.19
C THR A 83 9.13 -13.75 -14.90
N VAL A 84 9.35 -14.99 -14.46
CA VAL A 84 10.21 -15.30 -13.29
C VAL A 84 11.61 -14.74 -13.48
N GLU A 85 12.20 -14.86 -14.68
CA GLU A 85 13.55 -14.35 -14.97
C GLU A 85 13.63 -12.83 -14.88
N GLU A 86 12.57 -12.12 -15.29
CA GLU A 86 12.48 -10.67 -15.21
C GLU A 86 12.38 -10.18 -13.78
N VAL A 87 11.57 -10.87 -12.94
CA VAL A 87 11.49 -10.58 -11.50
C VAL A 87 12.81 -10.90 -10.81
N LYS A 88 13.45 -12.03 -11.11
CA LYS A 88 14.78 -12.38 -10.61
C LYS A 88 15.82 -11.32 -10.94
N LYS A 89 15.84 -10.86 -12.19
CA LYS A 89 16.75 -9.78 -12.63
C LYS A 89 16.45 -8.47 -11.91
N LEU A 90 15.18 -8.12 -11.74
CA LEU A 90 14.73 -6.94 -11.01
C LEU A 90 15.22 -6.98 -9.55
N CYS A 91 14.92 -8.05 -8.82
CA CYS A 91 15.27 -8.22 -7.41
C CYS A 91 16.79 -8.17 -7.19
N ASN A 92 17.56 -8.94 -7.96
CA ASN A 92 19.03 -8.92 -7.87
C ASN A 92 19.61 -7.55 -8.20
N THR A 93 19.04 -6.85 -9.18
CA THR A 93 19.46 -5.48 -9.51
C THR A 93 19.17 -4.52 -8.36
N CYS A 94 17.97 -4.57 -7.79
CA CYS A 94 17.59 -3.72 -6.66
C CYS A 94 18.47 -3.96 -5.44
N ARG A 95 18.72 -5.22 -5.06
CA ARG A 95 19.65 -5.53 -3.96
C ARG A 95 21.06 -5.02 -4.24
N LYS A 96 21.59 -5.26 -5.46
CA LYS A 96 22.93 -4.78 -5.84
C LYS A 96 23.06 -3.26 -5.72
N PHE A 97 22.03 -2.50 -6.09
CA PHE A 97 22.05 -1.04 -5.99
C PHE A 97 21.83 -0.53 -4.57
N ALA A 98 20.89 -1.13 -3.82
CA ALA A 98 20.59 -0.72 -2.45
C ALA A 98 21.75 -0.98 -1.49
N LYS A 99 22.59 -2.00 -1.76
CA LYS A 99 23.65 -2.46 -0.86
C LYS A 99 23.05 -2.78 0.52
N THR A 100 23.31 -1.90 1.50
CA THR A 100 22.81 -1.97 2.88
C THR A 100 21.50 -1.20 3.10
N GLU A 101 21.05 -0.39 2.13
CA GLU A 101 19.74 0.27 2.18
C GLU A 101 18.61 -0.76 1.99
N ARG A 102 17.40 -0.37 2.42
CA ARG A 102 16.21 -1.21 2.31
C ARG A 102 15.72 -1.23 0.86
N VAL A 103 15.24 -2.39 0.42
CA VAL A 103 14.52 -2.54 -0.85
C VAL A 103 13.04 -2.72 -0.55
N LEU A 104 12.18 -1.94 -1.19
CA LEU A 104 10.74 -2.20 -1.22
C LEU A 104 10.42 -3.09 -2.42
N PHE A 105 9.67 -4.15 -2.20
CA PHE A 105 9.07 -4.98 -3.23
C PHE A 105 7.55 -4.88 -3.12
N HIS A 106 6.91 -4.36 -4.16
CA HIS A 106 5.46 -4.31 -4.29
C HIS A 106 5.02 -5.35 -5.31
N TYR A 107 4.05 -6.16 -4.96
CA TYR A 107 3.43 -7.14 -5.84
C TYR A 107 1.92 -6.93 -5.86
N ASN A 108 1.38 -6.69 -7.05
CA ASN A 108 -0.06 -6.71 -7.32
C ASN A 108 -0.37 -7.95 -8.17
N GLY A 109 -1.22 -8.83 -7.63
CA GLY A 109 -1.54 -10.14 -8.20
C GLY A 109 -2.98 -10.27 -8.70
N HIS A 110 -3.63 -9.19 -9.17
CA HIS A 110 -5.07 -9.23 -9.50
C HIS A 110 -5.43 -9.97 -10.81
N GLY A 111 -4.46 -10.16 -11.71
CA GLY A 111 -4.64 -10.85 -12.99
C GLY A 111 -4.12 -12.29 -13.01
N VAL A 112 -3.75 -12.83 -11.83
CA VAL A 112 -3.18 -14.16 -11.66
C VAL A 112 -3.89 -14.91 -10.52
N PRO A 113 -3.76 -16.24 -10.42
CA PRO A 113 -4.36 -16.99 -9.33
C PRO A 113 -3.90 -16.52 -7.94
N LYS A 114 -4.70 -16.83 -6.92
CA LYS A 114 -4.37 -16.59 -5.52
C LYS A 114 -3.10 -17.33 -5.09
N PRO A 115 -2.30 -16.75 -4.19
CA PRO A 115 -1.19 -17.45 -3.55
C PRO A 115 -1.66 -18.74 -2.88
N THR A 116 -0.86 -19.81 -3.04
CA THR A 116 -1.17 -21.13 -2.49
C THR A 116 -0.66 -21.27 -1.05
N ALA A 117 -1.15 -22.28 -0.32
CA ALA A 117 -0.62 -22.61 1.01
C ALA A 117 0.83 -23.13 0.98
N ASN A 118 1.40 -23.39 -0.21
CA ASN A 118 2.79 -23.81 -0.39
C ASN A 118 3.77 -22.63 -0.48
N GLY A 119 3.31 -21.40 -0.24
CA GLY A 119 4.19 -20.23 -0.26
C GLY A 119 4.63 -19.83 -1.67
N GLU A 120 3.68 -19.73 -2.62
CA GLU A 120 3.96 -19.35 -4.00
C GLU A 120 3.12 -18.14 -4.41
N ILE A 121 3.75 -17.20 -5.13
CA ILE A 121 3.05 -16.15 -5.91
C ILE A 121 3.08 -16.50 -7.39
N TRP A 122 2.18 -15.91 -8.18
CA TRP A 122 2.03 -16.26 -9.59
C TRP A 122 2.52 -15.15 -10.51
N LEU A 123 3.20 -15.55 -11.58
CA LEU A 123 3.72 -14.72 -12.67
C LEU A 123 3.28 -15.31 -14.01
N PHE A 124 3.78 -14.76 -15.12
CA PHE A 124 3.45 -15.24 -16.46
C PHE A 124 4.62 -15.97 -17.14
N ASN A 125 4.32 -16.81 -18.13
CA ASN A 125 5.28 -17.15 -19.16
C ASN A 125 5.31 -16.08 -20.27
N ARG A 126 6.33 -16.12 -21.15
CA ARG A 126 6.52 -15.10 -22.21
C ARG A 126 5.35 -15.00 -23.19
N SER A 127 4.57 -16.06 -23.35
CA SER A 127 3.43 -16.11 -24.28
C SER A 127 2.10 -15.83 -23.61
N TYR A 128 2.07 -15.53 -22.30
CA TYR A 128 0.85 -15.30 -21.52
C TYR A 128 -0.19 -16.43 -21.61
N THR A 129 0.29 -17.66 -21.76
CA THR A 129 -0.54 -18.87 -21.88
C THR A 129 -0.64 -19.66 -20.57
N GLN A 130 0.30 -19.43 -19.65
CA GLN A 130 0.37 -20.15 -18.39
C GLN A 130 0.76 -19.19 -17.25
N TYR A 131 0.18 -19.45 -16.09
CA TYR A 131 0.63 -18.90 -14.83
C TYR A 131 1.79 -19.73 -14.31
N ILE A 132 2.88 -19.08 -13.94
CA ILE A 132 4.11 -19.70 -13.47
C ILE A 132 4.26 -19.41 -11.97
N PRO A 133 4.35 -20.44 -11.10
CA PRO A 133 4.55 -20.22 -9.68
C PRO A 133 5.98 -19.74 -9.42
N LEU A 134 6.11 -18.78 -8.50
CA LEU A 134 7.37 -18.30 -7.94
C LEU A 134 7.32 -18.54 -6.42
N PRO A 135 8.16 -19.47 -5.91
CA PRO A 135 8.28 -19.70 -4.48
C PRO A 135 8.77 -18.45 -3.74
N ILE A 136 8.18 -18.18 -2.58
CA ILE A 136 8.56 -17.06 -1.71
C ILE A 136 9.99 -17.19 -1.20
N SER A 137 10.47 -18.41 -0.97
CA SER A 137 11.88 -18.70 -0.63
C SER A 137 12.86 -18.22 -1.71
N GLU A 138 12.52 -18.35 -3.00
CA GLU A 138 13.34 -17.81 -4.09
C GLU A 138 13.33 -16.29 -4.11
N LEU A 139 12.15 -15.67 -4.00
CA LEU A 139 12.00 -14.22 -3.96
C LEU A 139 12.84 -13.61 -2.83
N ASP A 140 12.74 -14.18 -1.63
CA ASP A 140 13.49 -13.77 -0.45
C ASP A 140 15.01 -13.93 -0.66
N SER A 141 15.45 -15.03 -1.29
CA SER A 141 16.86 -15.27 -1.58
C SER A 141 17.48 -14.19 -2.49
N TRP A 142 16.69 -13.61 -3.40
CA TRP A 142 17.14 -12.56 -4.32
C TRP A 142 17.16 -11.19 -3.66
N LEU A 143 16.13 -10.87 -2.89
CA LEU A 143 15.98 -9.55 -2.27
C LEU A 143 16.78 -9.43 -0.99
N LYS A 144 16.90 -10.46 -0.16
CA LYS A 144 17.66 -10.46 1.11
C LYS A 144 17.27 -9.32 2.07
N SER A 145 17.95 -9.24 3.22
CA SER A 145 17.81 -8.14 4.18
C SER A 145 18.70 -6.93 3.83
N PRO A 146 18.30 -5.70 4.22
CA PRO A 146 16.98 -5.32 4.75
C PRO A 146 15.95 -5.13 3.64
N SER A 147 14.70 -5.59 3.82
CA SER A 147 13.63 -5.48 2.82
C SER A 147 12.26 -5.19 3.44
N ILE A 148 11.36 -4.65 2.63
CA ILE A 148 9.93 -4.48 2.93
C ILE A 148 9.12 -4.96 1.73
N TYR A 149 8.03 -5.68 2.00
CA TYR A 149 7.16 -6.26 0.99
C TYR A 149 5.73 -5.74 1.13
N VAL A 150 5.08 -5.46 0.01
CA VAL A 150 3.67 -5.10 -0.09
C VAL A 150 3.00 -6.07 -1.05
N PHE A 151 2.01 -6.82 -0.57
CA PHE A 151 1.26 -7.80 -1.35
C PHE A 151 -0.21 -7.37 -1.47
N ASP A 152 -0.58 -6.86 -2.64
CA ASP A 152 -1.96 -6.55 -3.00
C ASP A 152 -2.52 -7.68 -3.87
N CYS A 153 -3.10 -8.66 -3.19
CA CYS A 153 -3.78 -9.79 -3.81
C CYS A 153 -4.74 -10.45 -2.80
N SER A 154 -5.68 -11.24 -3.32
CA SER A 154 -6.53 -12.08 -2.47
C SER A 154 -5.72 -13.22 -1.85
N ALA A 155 -6.12 -13.71 -0.68
CA ALA A 155 -5.38 -14.73 0.09
C ALA A 155 -3.90 -14.37 0.39
N ALA A 156 -3.58 -13.07 0.50
CA ALA A 156 -2.20 -12.60 0.73
C ALA A 156 -1.60 -13.12 2.07
N GLY A 157 -2.43 -13.51 3.04
CA GLY A 157 -1.99 -14.15 4.27
C GLY A 157 -1.19 -15.45 4.07
N ASN A 158 -1.42 -16.18 2.97
CA ASN A 158 -0.61 -17.36 2.63
C ASN A 158 0.86 -16.99 2.41
N ILE A 159 1.12 -15.82 1.80
CA ILE A 159 2.47 -15.31 1.58
C ILE A 159 3.14 -14.95 2.90
N VAL A 160 2.38 -14.29 3.79
CA VAL A 160 2.91 -13.87 5.11
C VAL A 160 3.28 -15.07 5.96
N ASN A 161 2.45 -16.12 5.98
CA ASN A 161 2.72 -17.34 6.73
C ASN A 161 4.04 -17.99 6.29
N ASP A 162 4.26 -18.15 4.98
CA ASP A 162 5.50 -18.73 4.45
C ASP A 162 6.73 -17.87 4.79
N PHE A 163 6.63 -16.55 4.65
CA PHE A 163 7.73 -15.65 5.05
C PHE A 163 8.07 -15.78 6.54
N ILE A 164 7.07 -15.94 7.42
CA ILE A 164 7.29 -16.10 8.86
C ILE A 164 8.08 -17.39 9.12
N GLU A 165 7.71 -18.50 8.48
CA GLU A 165 8.46 -19.77 8.59
C GLU A 165 9.92 -19.60 8.16
N LEU A 166 10.18 -18.88 7.05
CA LEU A 166 11.54 -18.57 6.59
C LEU A 166 12.32 -17.67 7.57
N ILE A 167 11.65 -16.71 8.21
CA ILE A 167 12.25 -15.82 9.20
C ILE A 167 12.61 -16.60 10.47
N ASP A 168 11.74 -17.49 10.94
CA ASP A 168 11.96 -18.30 12.14
C ASP A 168 13.08 -19.34 11.93
N ALA A 169 13.15 -19.94 10.74
CA ALA A 169 14.27 -20.80 10.34
C ALA A 169 15.60 -20.02 10.31
N SER A 170 15.58 -18.78 9.81
CA SER A 170 16.76 -17.90 9.80
C SER A 170 17.20 -17.48 11.21
N ALA A 171 16.24 -17.16 12.09
CA ALA A 171 16.52 -16.82 13.48
C ALA A 171 17.14 -18.00 14.24
N SER A 172 16.65 -19.22 14.00
CA SER A 172 17.18 -20.46 14.59
C SER A 172 18.63 -20.75 14.18
N SER A 173 19.06 -20.28 13.00
CA SER A 173 20.44 -20.37 12.52
C SER A 173 21.33 -19.19 12.93
N GLY A 174 20.81 -18.27 13.76
CA GLY A 174 21.55 -17.11 14.28
C GLY A 174 21.63 -15.92 13.32
N ALA A 175 20.86 -15.93 12.21
CA ALA A 175 20.80 -14.83 11.26
C ALA A 175 19.60 -13.92 11.54
N ALA A 176 19.84 -12.73 12.09
CA ALA A 176 18.80 -11.72 12.28
C ALA A 176 18.36 -11.14 10.92
N LYS A 177 17.10 -11.38 10.54
CA LYS A 177 16.52 -10.95 9.27
C LYS A 177 15.65 -9.70 9.46
N ASP A 178 16.02 -8.59 8.82
CA ASP A 178 15.20 -7.37 8.81
C ASP A 178 14.23 -7.41 7.63
N CYS A 179 13.12 -8.10 7.86
CA CYS A 179 12.01 -8.25 6.92
C CYS A 179 10.76 -7.57 7.48
N ILE A 180 10.10 -6.77 6.64
CA ILE A 180 8.81 -6.15 6.93
C ILE A 180 7.82 -6.61 5.86
N LEU A 181 6.62 -7.00 6.25
CA LEU A 181 5.56 -7.46 5.33
C LEU A 181 4.30 -6.64 5.55
N LEU A 182 3.62 -6.29 4.47
CA LEU A 182 2.28 -5.71 4.45
C LEU A 182 1.46 -6.49 3.42
N ALA A 183 0.36 -7.09 3.84
CA ALA A 183 -0.50 -7.94 3.01
C ALA A 183 -1.95 -7.47 3.11
N ALA A 184 -2.65 -7.51 1.98
CA ALA A 184 -3.98 -6.91 1.86
C ALA A 184 -5.08 -7.62 2.65
N CYS A 185 -4.98 -8.94 2.84
CA CYS A 185 -6.03 -9.74 3.49
C CYS A 185 -5.48 -11.05 4.06
N GLU A 186 -6.28 -11.73 4.90
CA GLU A 186 -5.97 -13.04 5.44
C GLU A 186 -5.98 -14.15 4.36
N ALA A 187 -5.40 -15.30 4.70
CA ALA A 187 -5.26 -16.45 3.79
C ALA A 187 -6.59 -16.98 3.22
N HIS A 188 -7.69 -16.81 3.95
CA HIS A 188 -9.02 -17.27 3.57
C HIS A 188 -9.89 -16.18 2.93
N GLU A 189 -9.43 -14.92 2.95
CA GLU A 189 -10.19 -13.76 2.48
C GLU A 189 -9.93 -13.50 0.99
N THR A 190 -10.88 -12.81 0.36
CA THR A 190 -10.79 -12.35 -1.03
C THR A 190 -11.07 -10.86 -1.04
N LEU A 191 -10.30 -10.11 -1.86
CA LEU A 191 -10.44 -8.67 -1.95
C LEU A 191 -11.85 -8.24 -2.38
N PRO A 192 -12.31 -7.08 -1.92
CA PRO A 192 -13.66 -6.64 -2.17
C PRO A 192 -13.90 -6.35 -3.66
N GLN A 193 -15.02 -6.83 -4.18
CA GLN A 193 -15.42 -6.61 -5.58
C GLN A 193 -16.46 -5.50 -5.74
N SER A 194 -16.94 -4.88 -4.66
CA SER A 194 -17.92 -3.79 -4.74
C SER A 194 -17.36 -2.62 -5.54
N VAL A 195 -18.14 -2.11 -6.49
CA VAL A 195 -17.84 -0.90 -7.29
C VAL A 195 -17.55 0.33 -6.44
N GLU A 196 -17.85 0.25 -5.15
CA GLU A 196 -17.57 1.32 -4.22
C GLU A 196 -16.07 1.56 -4.03
N PHE A 197 -15.26 0.53 -4.27
CA PHE A 197 -13.83 0.52 -4.10
C PHE A 197 -13.10 0.38 -5.45
N PRO A 198 -11.85 0.84 -5.57
CA PRO A 198 -10.98 0.36 -6.63
C PRO A 198 -10.61 -1.10 -6.40
N ALA A 199 -10.11 -1.77 -7.44
CA ALA A 199 -9.59 -3.13 -7.30
C ALA A 199 -8.35 -3.17 -6.40
N ASP A 200 -7.50 -2.13 -6.46
CA ASP A 200 -6.31 -1.95 -5.64
C ASP A 200 -6.57 -1.18 -4.34
N ILE A 201 -7.63 -1.56 -3.62
CA ILE A 201 -8.03 -0.90 -2.36
C ILE A 201 -6.88 -0.79 -1.36
N PHE A 202 -6.07 -1.85 -1.22
CA PHE A 202 -4.96 -1.89 -0.28
C PHE A 202 -3.83 -0.96 -0.73
N THR A 203 -3.40 -1.08 -1.98
CA THR A 203 -2.40 -0.18 -2.56
C THR A 203 -2.84 1.27 -2.46
N SER A 204 -4.07 1.57 -2.87
CA SER A 204 -4.64 2.92 -2.84
C SER A 204 -4.73 3.50 -1.42
N CYS A 205 -4.99 2.68 -0.39
CA CYS A 205 -4.86 3.09 1.01
C CYS A 205 -3.41 3.46 1.35
N LEU A 206 -2.45 2.62 0.97
CA LEU A 206 -1.04 2.78 1.30
C LEU A 206 -0.36 3.93 0.57
N THR A 207 -0.75 4.22 -0.67
CA THR A 207 -0.04 5.16 -1.55
C THR A 207 -0.79 6.48 -1.76
N THR A 208 -2.12 6.47 -1.61
CA THR A 208 -3.01 7.64 -1.80
C THR A 208 -4.07 7.75 -0.68
N PRO A 209 -3.65 7.77 0.60
CA PRO A 209 -4.55 7.64 1.75
C PRO A 209 -5.65 8.70 1.81
N ILE A 210 -5.36 9.96 1.50
CA ILE A 210 -6.37 11.04 1.57
C ILE A 210 -7.48 10.84 0.55
N GLN A 211 -7.12 10.54 -0.71
CA GLN A 211 -8.11 10.31 -1.76
C GLN A 211 -8.99 9.10 -1.43
N MET A 212 -8.38 8.03 -0.91
CA MET A 212 -9.10 6.82 -0.49
C MET A 212 -10.02 7.08 0.72
N ALA A 213 -9.50 7.74 1.77
CA ALA A 213 -10.24 8.04 2.98
C ALA A 213 -11.47 8.91 2.71
N LEU A 214 -11.34 9.96 1.89
CA LEU A 214 -12.45 10.84 1.55
C LEU A 214 -13.49 10.14 0.67
N ARG A 215 -13.06 9.36 -0.34
CA ARG A 215 -13.98 8.58 -1.19
C ARG A 215 -14.77 7.55 -0.38
N TRP A 216 -14.13 6.90 0.59
CA TRP A 216 -14.77 5.97 1.50
C TRP A 216 -15.72 6.67 2.47
N PHE A 217 -15.28 7.79 3.05
CA PHE A 217 -16.08 8.59 3.98
C PHE A 217 -17.36 9.12 3.35
N CYS A 218 -17.29 9.71 2.15
CA CYS A 218 -18.46 10.27 1.45
C CYS A 218 -19.58 9.25 1.22
N LYS A 219 -19.25 7.97 1.01
CA LYS A 219 -20.27 6.92 0.80
C LYS A 219 -21.03 6.55 2.07
N ARG A 220 -20.44 6.85 3.24
CA ARG A 220 -20.91 6.42 4.56
C ARG A 220 -21.40 7.58 5.42
N SER A 221 -21.12 8.82 5.03
CA SER A 221 -21.55 10.02 5.72
C SER A 221 -22.88 10.55 5.18
N LEU A 222 -23.43 11.55 5.88
CA LEU A 222 -24.65 12.26 5.47
C LEU A 222 -24.45 13.07 4.17
N LEU A 223 -23.20 13.23 3.71
CA LEU A 223 -22.86 13.96 2.49
C LEU A 223 -23.04 13.15 1.19
N ARG A 224 -23.41 11.87 1.30
CA ARG A 224 -23.49 10.93 0.17
C ARG A 224 -24.33 11.45 -1.00
N GLU A 225 -25.42 12.14 -0.71
CA GLU A 225 -26.37 12.63 -1.71
C GLU A 225 -26.07 14.07 -2.15
N SER A 226 -25.34 14.84 -1.35
CA SER A 226 -25.10 16.26 -1.56
C SER A 226 -23.76 16.59 -2.21
N LEU A 227 -22.77 15.68 -2.14
CA LEU A 227 -21.43 15.93 -2.63
C LEU A 227 -21.09 15.10 -3.87
N ASP A 228 -20.72 15.77 -4.96
CA ASP A 228 -20.19 15.11 -6.15
C ASP A 228 -18.78 14.53 -5.86
N TYR A 229 -18.62 13.22 -6.05
CA TYR A 229 -17.34 12.51 -5.88
C TYR A 229 -16.22 13.08 -6.77
N SER A 230 -16.57 13.70 -7.90
CA SER A 230 -15.58 14.33 -8.79
C SER A 230 -14.86 15.52 -8.13
N LEU A 231 -15.44 16.11 -7.08
CA LEU A 231 -14.81 17.20 -6.32
C LEU A 231 -13.61 16.72 -5.51
N ILE A 232 -13.57 15.46 -5.08
CA ILE A 232 -12.44 14.89 -4.32
C ILE A 232 -11.16 14.91 -5.18
N ASP A 233 -11.28 14.71 -6.50
CA ASP A 233 -10.15 14.79 -7.42
C ASP A 233 -9.70 16.24 -7.69
N LYS A 234 -10.49 17.23 -7.25
CA LYS A 234 -10.28 18.67 -7.45
C LYS A 234 -9.94 19.41 -6.15
N ILE A 235 -9.63 18.70 -5.06
CA ILE A 235 -9.27 19.34 -3.79
C ILE A 235 -8.08 20.29 -4.02
N PRO A 236 -8.23 21.59 -3.71
CA PRO A 236 -7.20 22.57 -3.99
C PRO A 236 -5.99 22.38 -3.08
N GLY A 237 -4.81 22.68 -3.64
CA GLY A 237 -3.58 22.73 -2.88
C GLY A 237 -2.56 21.65 -3.16
N ARG A 238 -1.60 21.53 -2.25
CA ARG A 238 -0.51 20.55 -2.34
C ARG A 238 -0.35 19.85 -0.99
N PRO A 239 -0.07 18.53 -0.95
CA PRO A 239 0.04 17.77 0.31
C PRO A 239 1.09 18.30 1.29
N ASN A 240 2.10 19.03 0.79
CA ASN A 240 3.18 19.60 1.60
C ASN A 240 2.89 21.03 2.09
N ASP A 241 1.82 21.66 1.59
CA ASP A 241 1.46 23.04 1.94
C ASP A 241 0.28 23.06 2.91
N ARG A 242 0.58 23.14 4.21
CA ARG A 242 -0.40 23.14 5.31
C ARG A 242 -1.38 24.32 5.27
N LYS A 243 -1.14 25.34 4.44
CA LYS A 243 -2.07 26.46 4.24
C LYS A 243 -3.16 26.15 3.22
N THR A 244 -3.04 25.03 2.53
CA THR A 244 -4.02 24.57 1.54
C THR A 244 -4.84 23.45 2.13
N LEU A 245 -6.11 23.34 1.73
CA LEU A 245 -7.03 22.31 2.21
C LEU A 245 -6.42 20.89 2.10
N LEU A 246 -5.80 20.56 0.96
CA LEU A 246 -5.16 19.26 0.78
C LEU A 246 -3.99 19.03 1.74
N GLY A 247 -3.15 20.03 1.97
CA GLY A 247 -2.00 19.90 2.84
C GLY A 247 -2.37 19.87 4.32
N GLU A 248 -3.44 20.56 4.70
CA GLU A 248 -3.97 20.47 6.06
C GLU A 248 -4.62 19.10 6.32
N LEU A 249 -5.48 18.60 5.44
CA LEU A 249 -6.03 17.24 5.53
C LEU A 249 -4.93 16.19 5.67
N ASN A 250 -3.88 16.31 4.85
CA ASN A 250 -2.72 15.42 4.93
C ASN A 250 -1.98 15.53 6.27
N TRP A 251 -1.91 16.73 6.84
CA TRP A 251 -1.27 16.97 8.13
C TRP A 251 -2.10 16.42 9.30
N ILE A 252 -3.41 16.65 9.31
CA ILE A 252 -4.35 16.08 10.28
C ILE A 252 -4.30 14.55 10.22
N PHE A 253 -4.38 13.97 9.02
CA PHE A 253 -4.27 12.51 8.84
C PHE A 253 -2.97 11.95 9.42
N THR A 254 -1.84 12.63 9.16
CA THR A 254 -0.54 12.23 9.71
C THR A 254 -0.53 12.31 11.23
N ALA A 255 -1.10 13.37 11.82
CA ALA A 255 -1.17 13.54 13.27
C ALA A 255 -2.06 12.47 13.93
N VAL A 256 -3.23 12.20 13.37
CA VAL A 256 -4.17 11.17 13.85
C VAL A 256 -3.52 9.79 13.81
N THR A 257 -3.00 9.37 12.65
CA THR A 257 -2.40 8.03 12.48
C THR A 257 -1.15 7.83 13.33
N ASP A 258 -0.29 8.86 13.48
CA ASP A 258 0.87 8.80 14.35
C ASP A 258 0.48 8.72 15.84
N THR A 259 -0.58 9.43 16.24
CA THR A 259 -1.15 9.38 17.59
C THR A 259 -1.73 8.00 17.91
N ILE A 260 -2.48 7.40 16.97
CA ILE A 260 -3.00 6.04 17.12
C ILE A 260 -1.84 5.06 17.32
N ALA A 261 -0.84 5.11 16.44
CA ALA A 261 0.33 4.23 16.54
C ALA A 261 1.10 4.40 17.86
N TRP A 262 1.30 5.64 18.32
CA TRP A 262 2.02 5.90 19.57
C TRP A 262 1.30 5.36 20.80
N ASN A 263 -0.03 5.43 20.83
CA ASN A 263 -0.83 4.95 21.95
C ASN A 263 -1.00 3.43 21.96
N VAL A 264 -1.01 2.78 20.79
CA VAL A 264 -1.29 1.35 20.67
C VAL A 264 -0.02 0.49 20.68
N LEU A 265 1.08 0.98 20.12
CA LEU A 265 2.28 0.16 19.90
C LEU A 265 3.27 0.23 21.07
N PRO A 266 3.95 -0.89 21.40
CA PRO A 266 5.12 -0.85 22.27
C PRO A 266 6.19 0.11 21.73
N ARG A 267 6.90 0.79 22.64
CA ARG A 267 7.88 1.83 22.30
C ARG A 267 8.90 1.40 21.24
N ASP A 268 9.46 0.20 21.37
CA ASP A 268 10.50 -0.29 20.45
C ASP A 268 9.94 -0.55 19.04
N LEU A 269 8.72 -1.10 18.97
CA LEU A 269 8.03 -1.35 17.70
C LEU A 269 7.66 -0.03 17.01
N PHE A 270 7.14 0.94 17.77
CA PHE A 270 6.85 2.27 17.26
C PHE A 270 8.11 2.94 16.69
N GLN A 271 9.23 2.94 17.43
CA GLN A 271 10.48 3.53 16.94
C GLN A 271 10.93 2.84 15.64
N ARG A 272 10.87 1.51 15.60
CA ARG A 272 11.24 0.74 14.39
C ARG A 272 10.40 1.10 13.18
N LEU A 273 9.08 1.13 13.31
CA LEU A 273 8.17 1.25 12.15
C LEU A 273 7.83 2.70 11.79
N PHE A 274 7.76 3.61 12.76
CA PHE A 274 7.27 4.98 12.57
C PHE A 274 8.39 6.05 12.63
N ARG A 275 9.64 5.69 12.97
CA ARG A 275 10.74 6.67 13.11
C ARG A 275 12.03 6.34 12.35
N GLN A 276 12.36 5.06 12.13
CA GLN A 276 13.65 4.68 11.51
C GLN A 276 13.77 5.01 10.01
N ASP A 277 12.72 4.75 9.22
CA ASP A 277 12.69 4.94 7.76
C ASP A 277 11.43 5.71 7.35
N LEU A 278 11.60 6.80 6.60
CA LEU A 278 10.51 7.68 6.18
C LEU A 278 9.45 6.97 5.34
N LEU A 279 9.86 6.04 4.47
CA LEU A 279 8.91 5.32 3.61
C LEU A 279 8.14 4.28 4.43
N VAL A 280 8.83 3.55 5.30
CA VAL A 280 8.21 2.57 6.21
C VAL A 280 7.22 3.26 7.14
N ALA A 281 7.60 4.40 7.73
CA ALA A 281 6.71 5.20 8.57
C ALA A 281 5.47 5.68 7.83
N SER A 282 5.62 6.05 6.55
CA SER A 282 4.48 6.42 5.70
C SER A 282 3.57 5.24 5.42
N LEU A 283 4.13 4.11 5.04
CA LEU A 283 3.35 2.90 4.77
C LEU A 283 2.61 2.41 6.00
N PHE A 284 3.23 2.42 7.18
CA PHE A 284 2.54 1.98 8.39
C PHE A 284 1.47 2.95 8.90
N ARG A 285 1.67 4.27 8.78
CA ARG A 285 0.59 5.24 9.02
C ARG A 285 -0.60 4.98 8.11
N ASN A 286 -0.32 4.77 6.82
CA ASN A 286 -1.33 4.52 5.80
C ASN A 286 -1.96 3.11 5.92
N PHE A 287 -1.23 2.15 6.49
CA PHE A 287 -1.72 0.81 6.79
C PHE A 287 -2.80 0.84 7.88
N LEU A 288 -2.74 1.77 8.84
CA LEU A 288 -3.83 1.93 9.82
C LEU A 288 -5.16 2.32 9.15
N LEU A 289 -5.08 3.16 8.10
CA LEU A 289 -6.25 3.46 7.27
C LEU A 289 -6.71 2.23 6.50
N ALA A 290 -5.79 1.45 5.93
CA ALA A 290 -6.12 0.20 5.24
C ALA A 290 -6.85 -0.76 6.19
N GLU A 291 -6.35 -0.93 7.43
CA GLU A 291 -7.00 -1.75 8.46
C GLU A 291 -8.45 -1.30 8.70
N ARG A 292 -8.68 0.02 8.79
CA ARG A 292 -10.02 0.57 9.02
C ARG A 292 -10.97 0.39 7.83
N ILE A 293 -10.52 0.73 6.63
CA ILE A 293 -11.35 0.69 5.42
C ILE A 293 -11.63 -0.76 5.02
N MET A 294 -10.60 -1.60 4.95
CA MET A 294 -10.75 -2.97 4.45
C MET A 294 -11.60 -3.83 5.39
N ARG A 295 -11.56 -3.60 6.71
CA ARG A 295 -12.46 -4.28 7.66
C ARG A 295 -13.93 -4.00 7.39
N SER A 296 -14.26 -2.81 6.86
CA SER A 296 -15.64 -2.49 6.44
C SER A 296 -16.10 -3.27 5.21
N ALA A 297 -15.17 -3.90 4.50
CA ALA A 297 -15.38 -4.70 3.30
C ALA A 297 -15.05 -6.19 3.51
N ASN A 298 -15.03 -6.67 4.76
CA ASN A 298 -14.71 -8.05 5.15
C ASN A 298 -13.31 -8.50 4.69
N CYS A 299 -12.32 -7.60 4.75
CA CYS A 299 -10.91 -7.94 4.58
C CYS A 299 -10.10 -7.41 5.77
N SER A 300 -9.13 -8.19 6.21
CA SER A 300 -8.30 -7.92 7.38
C SER A 300 -6.83 -7.87 6.94
N PRO A 301 -6.28 -6.68 6.67
CA PRO A 301 -4.88 -6.55 6.30
C PRO A 301 -3.93 -7.06 7.38
N ILE A 302 -2.86 -7.71 6.97
CA ILE A 302 -1.86 -8.30 7.87
C ILE A 302 -0.53 -7.56 7.72
N SER A 303 0.20 -7.38 8.83
CA SER A 303 1.57 -6.89 8.81
C SER A 303 2.52 -7.84 9.54
N TYR A 304 3.79 -7.82 9.14
CA TYR A 304 4.91 -8.33 9.93
C TYR A 304 5.95 -7.22 10.11
N PRO A 305 6.31 -6.83 11.35
CA PRO A 305 5.74 -7.30 12.61
C PRO A 305 4.23 -7.01 12.73
N MET A 306 3.53 -7.86 13.47
CA MET A 306 2.07 -7.75 13.68
C MET A 306 1.75 -6.54 14.55
N LEU A 307 0.77 -5.74 14.14
CA LEU A 307 0.22 -4.64 14.95
C LEU A 307 -1.01 -5.12 15.73
N PRO A 308 -1.25 -4.61 16.95
CA PRO A 308 -2.55 -4.71 17.59
C PRO A 308 -3.63 -3.97 16.77
N PRO A 309 -4.92 -4.33 16.91
CA PRO A 309 -5.99 -3.69 16.15
C PRO A 309 -6.10 -2.19 16.41
N THR A 310 -6.21 -1.38 15.35
CA THR A 310 -6.29 0.09 15.44
C THR A 310 -7.55 0.69 14.81
N HIS A 311 -8.33 -0.11 14.07
CA HIS A 311 -9.48 0.35 13.28
C HIS A 311 -10.62 1.02 14.06
N GLN A 312 -10.76 0.74 15.36
CA GLN A 312 -11.79 1.30 16.26
C GLN A 312 -11.24 2.32 17.27
N HIS A 313 -9.98 2.76 17.11
CA HIS A 313 -9.40 3.76 18.02
C HIS A 313 -10.16 5.10 17.94
N HIS A 314 -10.51 5.69 19.08
CA HIS A 314 -11.34 6.92 19.18
C HIS A 314 -10.78 8.14 18.40
N MET A 315 -9.47 8.17 18.14
CA MET A 315 -8.85 9.21 17.30
C MET A 315 -9.33 9.19 15.85
N TRP A 316 -9.93 8.09 15.38
CA TRP A 316 -10.60 8.06 14.10
C TRP A 316 -11.85 8.94 14.06
N ASP A 317 -12.53 9.15 15.19
CA ASP A 317 -13.68 10.07 15.28
C ASP A 317 -13.23 11.52 15.04
N ALA A 318 -12.04 11.88 15.52
CA ALA A 318 -11.44 13.19 15.24
C ALA A 318 -11.08 13.36 13.76
N TRP A 319 -10.60 12.30 13.10
CA TRP A 319 -10.39 12.32 11.65
C TRP A 319 -11.70 12.48 10.88
N ASP A 320 -12.75 11.73 11.25
CA ASP A 320 -14.05 11.79 10.58
C ASP A 320 -14.67 13.19 10.68
N MET A 321 -14.61 13.82 11.86
CA MET A 321 -15.07 15.19 12.07
C MET A 321 -14.30 16.19 11.21
N ALA A 322 -12.96 16.09 11.16
CA ALA A 322 -12.14 16.95 10.32
C ALA A 322 -12.45 16.76 8.83
N ALA A 323 -12.58 15.52 8.37
CA ALA A 323 -12.92 15.19 6.99
C ALA A 323 -14.30 15.76 6.61
N GLU A 324 -15.29 15.69 7.50
CA GLU A 324 -16.63 16.24 7.27
C GLU A 324 -16.59 17.77 7.11
N ILE A 325 -15.91 18.47 8.03
CA ILE A 325 -15.74 19.93 7.97
C ILE A 325 -15.05 20.31 6.66
N CYS A 326 -13.94 19.65 6.30
CA CYS A 326 -13.21 19.93 5.07
C CYS A 326 -14.08 19.68 3.81
N LEU A 327 -14.83 18.58 3.77
CA LEU A 327 -15.68 18.25 2.62
C LEU A 327 -16.86 19.21 2.47
N SER A 328 -17.41 19.74 3.56
CA SER A 328 -18.46 20.76 3.51
C SER A 328 -18.01 22.10 2.89
N GLN A 329 -16.72 22.44 3.02
CA GLN A 329 -16.13 23.65 2.42
C GLN A 329 -15.76 23.45 0.93
N LEU A 330 -15.63 22.20 0.49
CA LEU A 330 -15.08 21.87 -0.83
C LEU A 330 -15.90 22.41 -2.00
N PRO A 331 -17.25 22.35 -2.02
CA PRO A 331 -18.04 22.93 -3.11
C PRO A 331 -17.76 24.42 -3.30
N SER A 332 -17.78 25.21 -2.22
CA SER A 332 -17.50 26.65 -2.29
C SER A 332 -16.08 26.96 -2.77
N LEU A 333 -15.09 26.18 -2.34
CA LEU A 333 -13.68 26.38 -2.72
C LEU A 333 -13.39 26.01 -4.18
N VAL A 334 -14.21 25.13 -4.77
CA VAL A 334 -14.07 24.72 -6.17
C VAL A 334 -14.83 25.69 -7.09
N ASP A 335 -16.02 26.13 -6.68
CA ASP A 335 -16.86 27.02 -7.48
C ASP A 335 -16.40 28.49 -7.45
N ASP A 336 -15.82 28.93 -6.33
CA ASP A 336 -15.34 30.30 -6.12
C ASP A 336 -13.84 30.33 -5.82
N SER A 337 -13.05 30.79 -6.80
CA SER A 337 -11.60 30.96 -6.66
C SER A 337 -11.19 32.03 -5.63
N SER A 338 -12.13 32.85 -5.16
CA SER A 338 -11.91 33.85 -4.11
C SER A 338 -12.29 33.35 -2.72
N ALA A 339 -12.93 32.19 -2.61
CA ALA A 339 -13.24 31.59 -1.32
C ALA A 339 -11.96 31.23 -0.57
N GLU A 340 -11.85 31.73 0.65
CA GLU A 340 -10.71 31.44 1.51
C GLU A 340 -10.99 30.18 2.33
N PHE A 341 -10.03 29.26 2.31
CA PHE A 341 -10.02 28.08 3.15
C PHE A 341 -9.96 28.48 4.64
N GLN A 342 -10.86 27.93 5.46
CA GLN A 342 -10.88 28.14 6.91
C GLN A 342 -10.15 26.99 7.64
N PRO A 343 -9.01 27.27 8.31
CA PRO A 343 -8.23 26.29 9.07
C PRO A 343 -8.93 25.69 10.30
#